data_AF-A0A821BW81-F1
#
_entry.id   AF-A0A821BW81-F1
#
_cell.length_a   1.000
_cell.length_b   1.000
_cell.length_c   1.000
_cell.angle_alpha   90.00
_cell.angle_beta   90.00
_cell.angle_gamma   90.00
#
_symmetry.space_group_name_H-M   'P 1'
#
loop_
_entity.id
_entity.type
_entity.pdbx_description
1 polymer ?
#
loop_
_entity_poly.entity_id
_entity_poly.type
_entity_poly.pdbx_seq_one_letter_code
_entity_poly.pdbx_strand_id
1 'polypeptide(L)'
;MEWTYRTIFFLEEYESLNGKTYHETLLPFYKEEGDQLFGHKNWGFQQGGASCHTAGRAQSWCRKHFDFFIPKEKWPPNSPELNPLDYSIWNEISR
;
A
#
# COMPACT_ATOMS: atom_id res chain seq x y z
N MET A 1 10.89 19.53 15.28
CA MET A 1 10.05 18.75 14.35
C MET A 1 10.77 17.42 14.18
N GLU A 2 10.36 16.44 14.98
CA GLU A 2 10.91 15.09 14.89
C GLU A 2 10.32 14.46 13.63
N TRP A 3 11.19 14.00 12.74
CA TRP A 3 10.77 13.22 11.58
C TRP A 3 10.49 11.80 12.08
N THR A 4 9.23 11.41 12.17
CA THR A 4 8.88 9.99 12.33
C THR A 4 9.29 9.27 11.04
N TYR A 5 10.18 8.28 11.18
CA TYR A 5 10.66 7.47 10.06
C TYR A 5 9.47 6.78 9.38
N ARG A 6 9.48 6.75 8.04
CA ARG A 6 8.48 6.05 7.23
C ARG A 6 8.80 4.57 7.18
N THR A 7 7.78 3.74 7.29
CA THR A 7 7.95 2.30 7.35
C THR A 7 8.00 1.69 5.96
N ILE A 8 9.16 1.10 5.62
CA ILE A 8 9.38 0.32 4.40
C ILE A 8 9.53 -1.15 4.83
N PHE A 9 8.71 -2.02 4.26
CA PHE A 9 8.87 -3.46 4.42
C PHE A 9 9.78 -4.00 3.32
N PHE A 10 10.95 -4.54 3.68
CA PHE A 10 11.81 -5.27 2.76
C PHE A 10 11.47 -6.76 2.82
N LEU A 11 11.24 -7.37 1.65
CA LEU A 11 11.18 -8.82 1.53
C LEU A 11 12.59 -9.40 1.64
N GLU A 12 12.69 -10.67 2.01
CA GLU A 12 13.96 -11.38 2.01
C GLU A 12 14.54 -11.49 0.59
N GLU A 13 15.86 -11.68 0.51
CA GLU A 13 16.53 -11.86 -0.77
C GLU A 13 15.88 -13.02 -1.54
N TYR A 14 15.60 -12.80 -2.83
CA TYR A 14 14.91 -13.76 -3.72
C TYR A 14 13.43 -14.02 -3.44
N GLU A 15 12.82 -13.40 -2.42
CA GLU A 15 11.36 -13.43 -2.28
C GLU A 15 10.69 -12.45 -3.26
N SER A 16 9.58 -12.92 -3.86
CA SER A 16 8.69 -12.06 -4.65
C SER A 16 7.37 -11.88 -3.92
N LEU A 17 6.83 -10.66 -3.98
CA LEU A 17 5.53 -10.37 -3.42
C LEU A 17 4.44 -11.18 -4.13
N ASN A 18 3.84 -12.12 -3.42
CA ASN A 18 2.69 -12.89 -3.89
C ASN A 18 1.41 -12.47 -3.13
N GLY A 19 0.25 -12.96 -3.60
CA GLY A 19 -1.04 -12.62 -2.99
C GLY A 19 -1.19 -13.06 -1.52
N LYS A 20 -0.52 -14.14 -1.11
CA LYS A 20 -0.54 -14.62 0.28
C LYS A 20 0.26 -13.67 1.17
N THR A 21 1.53 -13.42 0.85
CA THR A 21 2.38 -12.49 1.60
C THR A 21 1.78 -11.09 1.64
N TYR A 22 1.21 -10.63 0.53
CA TYR A 22 0.52 -9.35 0.48
C TYR A 22 -0.65 -9.27 1.48
N HIS A 23 -1.54 -10.27 1.46
CA HIS A 23 -2.75 -10.26 2.28
C HIS A 23 -2.48 -10.57 3.76
N GLU A 24 -1.64 -11.57 4.04
CA GLU A 24 -1.47 -12.10 5.40
C GLU A 24 -0.38 -11.36 6.18
N THR A 25 0.54 -10.68 5.50
CA THR A 25 1.65 -9.96 6.14
C THR A 25 1.54 -8.45 5.91
N LEU A 26 1.58 -8.00 4.66
CA LEU A 26 1.74 -6.57 4.37
C LEU A 26 0.49 -5.74 4.69
N LEU A 27 -0.70 -6.22 4.37
CA LEU A 27 -1.93 -5.48 4.64
C LEU A 27 -2.15 -5.21 6.15
N PRO A 28 -2.07 -6.22 7.05
CA PRO A 28 -2.12 -5.97 8.49
C PRO A 28 -1.03 -5.03 8.99
N PHE A 29 0.20 -5.22 8.50
CA PHE A 29 1.34 -4.38 8.85
C PHE A 29 1.08 -2.92 8.51
N TYR A 30 0.76 -2.59 7.25
CA TYR A 30 0.52 -1.20 6.85
C TYR A 30 -0.74 -0.59 7.46
N LYS A 31 -1.73 -1.39 7.86
CA LYS A 31 -2.88 -0.90 8.62
C LYS A 31 -2.46 -0.43 10.01
N GLU A 32 -1.71 -1.25 10.73
CA GLU A 32 -1.21 -0.91 12.06
C GLU A 32 -0.28 0.30 12.00
N GLU A 33 0.64 0.34 11.03
CA GLU A 33 1.53 1.48 10.82
C GLU A 33 0.75 2.75 10.53
N GLY A 34 -0.17 2.75 9.56
CA GLY A 34 -0.98 3.92 9.24
C GLY A 34 -1.81 4.38 10.44
N ASP A 35 -2.35 3.46 11.22
CA ASP A 35 -3.06 3.76 12.45
C ASP A 35 -2.20 4.47 13.49
N GLN A 36 -0.98 4.00 13.72
CA GLN A 36 -0.04 4.65 14.63
C GLN A 36 0.38 6.03 14.12
N LEU A 37 0.65 6.15 12.81
CA LEU A 37 1.09 7.42 12.21
C LEU A 37 -0.02 8.49 12.20
N PHE A 38 -1.25 8.10 11.91
CA PHE A 38 -2.37 9.03 11.77
C PHE A 38 -3.26 9.10 13.03
N GLY A 39 -2.85 8.41 14.11
CA GLY A 39 -3.52 8.42 15.40
C GLY A 39 -4.90 7.75 15.38
N HIS A 40 -5.04 6.67 14.61
CA HIS A 40 -6.28 5.92 14.36
C HIS A 40 -7.43 6.80 13.84
N LYS A 41 -7.11 7.91 13.16
CA LYS A 41 -8.08 8.81 12.52
C LYS A 41 -8.32 8.39 11.07
N ASN A 42 -9.42 8.87 10.47
CA ASN A 42 -9.81 8.55 9.09
C ASN A 42 -8.70 8.83 8.06
N TRP A 43 -7.93 7.80 7.71
CA TRP A 43 -6.87 7.88 6.72
C TRP A 43 -7.17 6.94 5.54
N GLY A 44 -6.54 7.22 4.40
CA GLY A 44 -6.79 6.51 3.15
C GLY A 44 -5.65 5.62 2.71
N PHE A 45 -6.00 4.41 2.26
CA PHE A 45 -5.06 3.47 1.67
C PHE A 45 -5.17 3.51 0.13
N GLN A 46 -4.08 3.93 -0.52
CA GLN A 46 -3.94 3.97 -1.97
C GLN A 46 -2.91 2.94 -2.42
N GLN A 47 -3.22 2.23 -3.50
CA GLN A 47 -2.36 1.22 -4.10
C GLN A 47 -2.55 1.16 -5.62
N GLY A 48 -1.52 0.72 -6.35
CA GLY A 48 -1.59 0.49 -7.79
C GLY A 48 -2.29 -0.83 -8.19
N GLY A 49 -2.33 -1.10 -9.49
CA GLY A 49 -3.08 -2.23 -10.09
C GLY A 49 -2.38 -3.60 -10.14
N ALA A 50 -1.40 -3.88 -9.28
CA ALA A 50 -0.70 -5.17 -9.28
C ALA A 50 -1.65 -6.36 -9.04
N SER A 51 -1.30 -7.56 -9.49
CA SER A 51 -2.16 -8.76 -9.39
C SER A 51 -2.53 -9.10 -7.95
N CYS A 52 -1.58 -8.98 -7.00
CA CYS A 52 -1.85 -9.18 -5.58
C CYS A 52 -2.79 -8.12 -4.98
N HIS A 53 -2.72 -6.87 -5.44
CA HIS A 53 -3.57 -5.77 -4.99
C HIS A 53 -5.01 -5.93 -5.50
N THR A 54 -5.18 -6.40 -6.74
CA THR A 54 -6.49 -6.54 -7.41
C THR A 54 -7.21 -7.86 -7.09
N ALA A 55 -6.53 -8.78 -6.39
CA ALA A 55 -7.10 -10.03 -5.91
C ALA A 55 -8.32 -9.79 -5.01
N GLY A 56 -9.38 -10.60 -5.19
CA GLY A 56 -10.65 -10.42 -4.47
C GLY A 56 -10.49 -10.43 -2.95
N ARG A 57 -9.62 -11.30 -2.42
CA ARG A 57 -9.34 -11.40 -0.98
C ARG A 57 -8.71 -10.11 -0.43
N ALA A 58 -7.70 -9.56 -1.13
CA ALA A 58 -7.05 -8.31 -0.76
C ALA A 58 -8.01 -7.12 -0.82
N GLN A 59 -8.79 -7.01 -1.90
CA GLN A 59 -9.79 -5.94 -2.07
C GLN A 59 -10.86 -5.97 -0.97
N SER A 60 -11.37 -7.16 -0.62
CA SER A 60 -12.36 -7.32 0.45
C SER A 60 -11.79 -7.01 1.83
N TRP A 61 -10.53 -7.38 2.08
CA TRP A 61 -9.83 -7.01 3.30
C TRP A 61 -9.70 -5.48 3.41
N CYS A 62 -9.22 -4.81 2.36
CA CYS A 62 -9.03 -3.36 2.36
C CYS A 62 -10.35 -2.60 2.62
N ARG A 63 -11.45 -3.01 1.97
CA ARG A 63 -12.78 -2.42 2.20
C ARG A 63 -13.30 -2.57 3.63
N LYS A 64 -12.91 -3.65 4.32
CA LYS A 64 -13.33 -3.90 5.69
C LYS A 64 -12.50 -3.12 6.70
N HIS A 65 -11.22 -2.89 6.40
CA HIS A 65 -10.25 -2.42 7.38
C HIS A 65 -9.89 -0.93 7.20
N PHE A 66 -9.93 -0.34 6.01
CA PHE A 66 -9.60 1.07 5.80
C PHE A 66 -10.86 1.93 5.64
N ASP A 67 -10.88 3.09 6.29
CA ASP A 67 -11.99 4.06 6.18
C ASP A 67 -12.11 4.62 4.76
N PHE A 68 -10.95 4.92 4.15
CA PHE A 68 -10.88 5.32 2.75
C PHE A 68 -10.00 4.34 1.98
N PHE A 69 -10.56 3.78 0.91
CA PHE A 69 -9.88 2.84 0.04
C PHE A 69 -10.35 3.05 -1.40
N ILE A 70 -9.41 3.13 -2.35
CA ILE A 70 -9.72 3.17 -3.78
C ILE A 70 -9.79 1.72 -4.29
N PRO A 71 -10.99 1.18 -4.58
CA PRO A 71 -11.11 -0.18 -5.09
C PRO A 71 -10.57 -0.26 -6.51
N LYS A 72 -10.15 -1.46 -6.93
CA LYS A 72 -9.51 -1.67 -8.25
C LYS A 72 -10.35 -1.17 -9.42
N GLU A 73 -11.68 -1.19 -9.31
CA GLU A 73 -12.59 -0.75 -10.37
C GLU A 73 -12.56 0.77 -10.59
N LYS A 74 -12.04 1.52 -9.61
CA LYS A 74 -11.88 2.98 -9.67
C LYS A 74 -10.44 3.42 -9.94
N TRP A 75 -9.47 2.50 -9.94
CA TRP A 75 -8.09 2.80 -10.27
C TRP A 75 -7.86 2.61 -11.77
N PRO A 76 -7.45 3.64 -12.53
CA PRO A 76 -7.23 3.50 -13.96
C PRO A 76 -6.02 2.58 -14.24
N PRO A 77 -6.12 1.70 -15.25
CA PRO A 77 -5.02 0.81 -15.61
C PRO A 77 -3.85 1.61 -16.19
N ASN A 78 -2.62 1.18 -15.86
CA ASN A 78 -1.37 1.76 -16.39
C ASN A 78 -1.19 3.27 -16.14
N SER A 79 -1.62 3.75 -14.97
CA SER A 79 -1.48 5.15 -14.57
C SER A 79 -0.41 5.37 -13.47
N PRO A 80 0.90 5.26 -13.78
CA PRO A 80 1.95 5.57 -12.81
C PRO A 80 1.93 7.04 -12.36
N GLU A 81 1.43 7.94 -13.21
CA GLU A 81 1.29 9.38 -12.90
C GLU A 81 0.35 9.67 -11.74
N LEU A 82 -0.51 8.72 -11.36
CA LEU A 82 -1.44 8.88 -10.25
C LEU A 82 -0.91 8.27 -8.94
N ASN A 83 0.18 7.52 -8.98
CA ASN A 83 0.80 6.91 -7.80
C ASN A 83 2.01 7.74 -7.32
N PRO A 84 1.95 8.39 -6.13
CA PRO A 84 3.06 9.18 -5.58
C PRO A 84 4.39 8.45 -5.49
N LEU A 85 4.35 7.13 -5.30
CA LEU A 85 5.55 6.32 -5.30
C LEU A 85 6.21 6.32 -6.69
N ASP A 86 5.42 6.14 -7.74
CA ASP A 86 5.90 5.99 -9.11
C ASP A 86 6.30 7.31 -9.77
N TYR A 87 5.49 8.37 -9.64
CA TYR A 87 5.79 9.64 -10.32
C TYR A 87 6.86 10.49 -9.62
N SER A 88 7.22 10.19 -8.36
CA SER A 88 8.14 11.01 -7.57
C SER A 88 9.12 10.19 -6.73
N ILE A 89 8.65 9.45 -5.72
CA ILE A 89 9.54 8.90 -4.67
C ILE A 89 10.61 7.98 -5.24
N TRP A 90 10.25 7.06 -6.14
CA TRP A 90 11.24 6.16 -6.75
C TRP A 90 12.29 6.89 -7.57
N ASN A 91 11.88 7.93 -8.33
CA ASN A 91 12.81 8.74 -9.10
C ASN A 91 13.82 9.44 -8.18
N GLU A 92 13.36 10.02 -7.06
CA GLU A 92 14.23 10.69 -6.10
C GLU A 92 15.19 9.71 -5.38
N ILE A 93 14.76 8.48 -5.11
CA ILE A 93 15.61 7.44 -4.49
C ILE A 93 16.66 6.91 -5.48
N SER A 94 16.34 6.88 -6.78
CA SER A 94 17.22 6.35 -7.82
C SER A 94 18.30 7.32 -8.32
N ARG A 95 18.30 8.57 -7.84
CA ARG A 95 19.33 9.58 -8.17
C ARG A 95 20.62 9.34 -7.39
#